data_AF-A0A151EQ14-F1
#
_entry.id   AF-A0A151EQ14-F1
#
_cell.length_a   1.000
_cell.length_b   1.000
_cell.length_c   1.000
_cell.angle_alpha   90.00
_cell.angle_beta   90.00
_cell.angle_gamma   90.00
#
_symmetry.space_group_name_H-M   'P 1'
#
loop_
_entity.id
_entity.type
_entity.pdbx_description
1 polymer ?
#
loop_
_entity_poly.entity_id
_entity_poly.type
_entity_poly.pdbx_seq_one_letter_code
_entity_poly.pdbx_strand_id
1 'polypeptide(L)'
;MVDYYINDDWILRRVMKQSSSFSEWVHELMNTVEKSLEVKNPEAAEEFRKKRDLAQLREMDEKLKKVDEKLAVTMEKISGLGSIGDFITTTVSSIVEKSLQKSLGTEIDINVGFITGERKSLSSALYDVTKERGIDSQGILYLIQSLPDLESFLYSTSVKKYYRDHTEHQLRVAVLGDFLLEQDLEQGTLLGIIAELTEMDTSFIKEKIWWVTGLIHDIGYPLSKMTTAVNWSLINQILKCYSYLDIEVVPMEVTLSKRQTEYLIILEEGLSQKARELMRRGAGFNCDGVPVPQAQKFVGGKEGHPEFTFRSDIALDHGIVGALTLLRSLGTPEEIKENKDEYKGYILAAQAIALHNFKERLKDFIFDENPLAFLLVLIDEMQEWGRPIPIQIRDSYFTTELKKVALLDEIVLTIDEFQWLMQYRNTNAKKLIRFDFGRLCNGKKRAFFRLDRGDHFKETTILLQDYEDGTGDFPDALSEGGEEVQPDGSTLKKKRRFPLSRESEKHALDESEKRESERLRGEFKIKI
;
A
#
# COMPACT_ATOMS: atom_id res chain seq x y z
N MET A 1 15.33 7.05 23.90
CA MET A 1 15.00 6.98 22.47
C MET A 1 14.92 5.54 22.05
N VAL A 2 13.69 5.06 21.95
CA VAL A 2 13.36 3.76 21.36
C VAL A 2 13.10 3.99 19.89
N ASP A 3 13.88 3.33 19.03
CA ASP A 3 13.68 3.36 17.59
C ASP A 3 12.82 2.17 17.15
N TYR A 4 11.84 2.44 16.30
CA TYR A 4 10.94 1.44 15.74
C TYR A 4 11.19 1.29 14.25
N TYR A 5 11.53 0.07 13.84
CA TYR A 5 11.76 -0.33 12.46
C TYR A 5 10.45 -0.88 11.88
N ILE A 6 9.72 -0.02 11.18
CA ILE A 6 8.38 -0.28 10.67
C ILE A 6 8.48 -0.74 9.22
N ASN A 7 8.18 -2.01 9.02
CA ASN A 7 8.14 -2.68 7.73
C ASN A 7 6.98 -3.69 7.72
N ASP A 8 6.86 -4.47 6.65
CA ASP A 8 5.77 -5.42 6.46
C ASP A 8 5.75 -6.55 7.51
N ASP A 9 6.92 -7.04 7.94
CA ASP A 9 7.06 -8.04 9.01
C ASP A 9 6.63 -7.48 10.36
N TRP A 10 6.90 -6.20 10.61
CA TRP A 10 6.46 -5.52 11.81
C TRP A 10 4.92 -5.42 11.86
N ILE A 11 4.29 -5.07 10.73
CA ILE A 11 2.83 -5.01 10.62
C ILE A 11 2.20 -6.36 10.92
N LEU A 12 2.70 -7.43 10.28
CA LEU A 12 2.17 -8.78 10.47
C LEU A 12 2.33 -9.26 11.91
N ARG A 13 3.51 -9.09 12.52
CA ARG A 13 3.74 -9.43 13.92
C ARG A 13 2.79 -8.68 14.86
N ARG A 14 2.51 -7.42 14.57
CA ARG A 14 1.59 -6.62 15.36
C ARG A 14 0.15 -7.13 15.24
N VAL A 15 -0.34 -7.37 14.02
CA VAL A 15 -1.69 -7.93 13.80
C VAL A 15 -1.81 -9.30 14.47
N MET A 16 -0.85 -10.20 14.29
CA MET A 16 -0.85 -11.54 14.92
C MET A 16 -0.87 -11.48 16.46
N LYS A 17 -0.19 -10.49 17.06
CA LYS A 17 -0.21 -10.31 18.52
C LYS A 17 -1.57 -9.82 19.03
N GLN A 18 -2.28 -9.05 18.20
CA GLN A 18 -3.53 -8.38 18.59
C GLN A 18 -4.78 -9.16 18.20
N SER A 19 -4.68 -10.09 17.25
CA SER A 19 -5.80 -10.84 16.69
C SER A 19 -5.57 -12.33 16.83
N SER A 20 -6.40 -12.98 17.67
CA SER A 20 -6.42 -14.42 17.83
C SER A 20 -6.80 -15.13 16.54
N SER A 21 -7.83 -14.65 15.85
CA SER A 21 -8.36 -15.23 14.62
C SER A 21 -7.35 -15.15 13.47
N PHE A 22 -6.63 -14.02 13.35
CA PHE A 22 -5.56 -13.88 12.37
C PHE A 22 -4.39 -14.79 12.70
N SER A 23 -4.00 -14.87 13.99
CA SER A 23 -2.94 -15.76 14.45
C SER A 23 -3.28 -17.24 14.17
N GLU A 24 -4.49 -17.67 14.51
CA GLU A 24 -5.01 -19.01 14.24
C GLU A 24 -5.00 -19.31 12.74
N TRP A 25 -5.49 -18.38 11.91
CA TRP A 25 -5.45 -18.53 10.46
C TRP A 25 -4.02 -18.66 9.91
N VAL A 26 -3.07 -17.85 10.38
CA VAL A 26 -1.66 -17.98 9.99
C VAL A 26 -1.13 -19.35 10.41
N HIS A 27 -1.43 -19.81 11.63
CA HIS A 27 -1.04 -21.14 12.10
C HIS A 27 -1.63 -22.26 11.23
N GLU A 28 -2.91 -22.21 10.88
CA GLU A 28 -3.56 -23.19 10.01
C GLU A 28 -2.95 -23.21 8.59
N LEU A 29 -2.64 -22.05 8.04
CA LEU A 29 -1.96 -21.92 6.76
C LEU A 29 -0.57 -22.59 6.81
N MET A 30 0.24 -22.27 7.83
CA MET A 30 1.56 -22.85 8.02
C MET A 30 1.50 -24.37 8.20
N ASN A 31 0.51 -24.89 8.93
CA ASN A 31 0.28 -26.31 9.11
C ASN A 31 -0.08 -27.01 7.78
N THR A 32 -0.92 -26.37 6.97
CA THR A 32 -1.35 -26.90 5.67
C THR A 32 -0.19 -26.98 4.69
N VAL A 33 0.62 -25.92 4.67
CA VAL A 33 1.82 -25.83 3.86
C VAL A 33 2.82 -26.91 4.24
N GLU A 34 3.08 -27.08 5.53
CA GLU A 34 3.95 -28.14 6.01
C GLU A 34 3.47 -29.52 5.58
N LYS A 35 2.19 -29.86 5.80
CA LYS A 35 1.64 -31.16 5.36
C LYS A 35 1.77 -31.36 3.85
N SER A 36 1.61 -30.30 3.06
CA SER A 36 1.82 -30.37 1.61
C SER A 36 3.28 -30.64 1.25
N LEU A 37 4.21 -29.98 1.95
CA LEU A 37 5.65 -30.23 1.82
C LEU A 37 6.02 -31.64 2.29
N GLU A 38 5.48 -32.15 3.40
CA GLU A 38 5.76 -33.52 3.88
C GLU A 38 5.44 -34.57 2.83
N VAL A 39 4.35 -34.37 2.08
CA VAL A 39 3.92 -35.29 1.03
C VAL A 39 4.76 -35.13 -0.24
N LYS A 40 5.05 -33.90 -0.66
CA LYS A 40 5.71 -33.63 -1.95
C LYS A 40 7.23 -33.59 -1.87
N ASN A 41 7.79 -33.17 -0.74
CA ASN A 41 9.22 -32.95 -0.51
C ASN A 41 9.55 -32.92 1.01
N PRO A 42 9.74 -34.10 1.63
CA PRO A 42 9.99 -34.22 3.07
C PRO A 42 11.21 -33.42 3.58
N GLU A 43 12.24 -33.23 2.73
CA GLU A 43 13.41 -32.43 3.09
C GLU A 43 13.08 -30.94 3.19
N ALA A 44 12.26 -30.41 2.27
CA ALA A 44 11.74 -29.05 2.36
C ALA A 44 10.79 -28.89 3.54
N ALA A 45 10.00 -29.91 3.88
CA ALA A 45 9.16 -29.89 5.08
C ALA A 45 9.99 -29.81 6.36
N GLU A 46 11.09 -30.54 6.42
CA GLU A 46 12.01 -30.52 7.56
C GLU A 46 12.77 -29.18 7.66
N GLU A 47 13.15 -28.58 6.53
CA GLU A 47 13.71 -27.22 6.48
C GLU A 47 12.66 -26.18 6.91
N PHE A 48 11.41 -26.34 6.44
CA PHE A 48 10.29 -25.50 6.82
C PHE A 48 10.01 -25.60 8.32
N ARG A 49 9.95 -26.81 8.91
CA ARG A 49 9.82 -27.04 10.36
C ARG A 49 10.94 -26.37 11.16
N LYS A 50 12.18 -26.45 10.70
CA LYS A 50 13.32 -25.76 11.33
C LYS A 50 13.19 -24.23 11.31
N LYS A 51 12.46 -23.69 10.33
CA LYS A 51 12.14 -22.25 10.21
C LYS A 51 10.77 -21.87 10.83
N ARG A 52 9.93 -22.85 11.17
CA ARG A 52 8.52 -22.70 11.57
C ARG A 52 8.32 -22.20 13.00
N ASP A 53 9.35 -22.18 13.83
CA ASP A 53 9.19 -21.94 15.27
C ASP A 53 9.13 -20.44 15.64
N LEU A 54 7.97 -19.81 15.35
CA LEU A 54 7.65 -18.41 15.65
C LEU A 54 7.70 -18.06 17.16
N ALA A 55 7.70 -19.05 18.05
CA ALA A 55 7.72 -18.86 19.50
C ALA A 55 9.14 -18.84 20.12
N GLN A 56 10.18 -19.31 19.42
CA GLN A 56 11.57 -19.34 19.93
C GLN A 56 12.39 -18.07 19.60
N LEU A 57 11.80 -17.07 18.94
CA LEU A 57 12.45 -15.81 18.54
C LEU A 57 13.00 -14.96 19.70
N ARG A 58 12.62 -15.22 20.95
CA ARG A 58 13.07 -14.44 22.12
C ARG A 58 14.39 -14.93 22.75
N GLU A 59 14.69 -16.22 22.63
CA GLU A 59 15.90 -16.85 23.17
C GLU A 59 16.98 -17.02 22.08
N MET A 60 16.55 -16.98 20.81
CA MET A 60 17.42 -16.99 19.64
C MET A 60 18.03 -15.62 19.35
N ASP A 61 17.46 -14.51 19.86
CA ASP A 61 17.94 -13.13 19.67
C ASP A 61 19.37 -12.91 20.26
N GLU A 62 19.69 -13.58 21.38
CA GLU A 62 21.04 -13.56 21.98
C GLU A 62 22.07 -14.42 21.23
N LYS A 63 21.61 -15.40 20.44
CA LYS A 63 22.47 -16.29 19.63
C LYS A 63 22.57 -15.81 18.18
N LEU A 64 21.53 -15.16 17.64
CA LEU A 64 21.46 -14.51 16.33
C LEU A 64 22.38 -13.31 16.24
N LYS A 65 22.59 -12.57 17.34
CA LYS A 65 23.60 -11.50 17.41
C LYS A 65 25.03 -11.94 17.06
N LYS A 66 25.35 -13.24 17.15
CA LYS A 66 26.65 -13.85 16.78
C LYS A 66 26.67 -14.54 15.42
N VAL A 67 25.50 -14.67 14.78
CA VAL A 67 25.31 -15.34 13.48
C VAL A 67 24.94 -14.33 12.40
N ASP A 68 24.30 -13.21 12.74
CA ASP A 68 24.03 -12.05 11.87
C ASP A 68 25.33 -11.46 11.29
N GLU A 69 26.41 -11.46 12.06
CA GLU A 69 27.76 -11.07 11.60
C GLU A 69 28.32 -12.00 10.50
N LYS A 70 27.79 -13.22 10.35
CA LYS A 70 28.22 -14.21 9.33
C LYS A 70 27.24 -14.33 8.16
N LEU A 71 25.98 -13.95 8.35
CA LEU A 71 24.91 -14.09 7.36
C LEU A 71 24.76 -12.84 6.47
N ALA A 72 25.16 -11.65 6.96
CA ALA A 72 25.25 -10.43 6.17
C ALA A 72 26.12 -10.60 4.90
N VAL A 73 27.20 -11.38 5.00
CA VAL A 73 28.14 -11.70 3.90
C VAL A 73 27.53 -12.60 2.81
N THR A 74 26.42 -13.29 3.10
CA THR A 74 25.80 -14.24 2.16
C THR A 74 24.52 -13.68 1.52
N MET A 75 23.84 -12.73 2.18
CA MET A 75 22.60 -12.14 1.69
C MET A 75 22.77 -11.02 0.66
N GLU A 76 23.98 -10.47 0.51
CA GLU A 76 24.36 -9.49 -0.54
C GLU A 76 24.16 -10.03 -1.98
N LYS A 77 23.97 -11.35 -2.15
CA LYS A 77 23.83 -11.98 -3.48
C LYS A 77 22.41 -12.30 -3.90
N ILE A 78 21.38 -12.09 -3.06
CA ILE A 78 20.02 -12.58 -3.36
C ILE A 78 18.97 -11.58 -2.84
N SER A 79 19.05 -10.31 -3.27
CA SER A 79 18.02 -9.31 -3.01
C SER A 79 17.05 -9.23 -4.21
N GLY A 80 15.94 -9.96 -4.13
CA GLY A 80 14.91 -9.90 -5.15
C GLY A 80 13.60 -10.57 -4.74
N LEU A 81 12.60 -9.71 -4.48
CA LEU A 81 11.14 -9.92 -4.49
C LEU A 81 10.44 -10.00 -3.12
N GLY A 82 9.39 -9.19 -2.99
CA GLY A 82 8.42 -9.13 -1.90
C GLY A 82 7.01 -8.74 -2.37
N SER A 83 6.04 -8.69 -1.42
CA SER A 83 4.70 -8.02 -1.35
C SER A 83 3.88 -8.68 -0.23
N ILE A 84 2.87 -8.07 0.46
CA ILE A 84 2.17 -8.62 1.66
C ILE A 84 1.05 -9.65 1.37
N GLY A 85 0.21 -9.42 0.37
CA GLY A 85 -0.72 -10.43 -0.15
C GLY A 85 0.07 -11.60 -0.76
N ASP A 86 1.15 -11.26 -1.45
CA ASP A 86 2.24 -12.15 -1.87
C ASP A 86 3.23 -12.43 -0.72
N PHE A 87 2.99 -12.05 0.53
CA PHE A 87 3.95 -12.33 1.62
C PHE A 87 3.39 -13.54 2.32
N ILE A 88 2.10 -13.47 2.62
CA ILE A 88 1.40 -14.60 3.17
C ILE A 88 1.22 -15.69 2.11
N THR A 89 1.02 -15.34 0.83
CA THR A 89 1.02 -16.33 -0.25
C THR A 89 2.38 -16.57 -0.89
N THR A 90 3.30 -15.62 -1.07
CA THR A 90 4.58 -15.79 -1.82
C THR A 90 5.83 -15.80 -0.93
N THR A 91 5.83 -15.39 0.34
CA THR A 91 6.90 -15.83 1.28
C THR A 91 6.69 -17.29 1.63
N VAL A 92 5.44 -17.68 1.94
CA VAL A 92 5.09 -19.08 2.17
C VAL A 92 5.18 -19.89 0.87
N SER A 93 4.58 -19.46 -0.25
CA SER A 93 4.70 -20.16 -1.54
C SER A 93 6.10 -20.08 -2.11
N SER A 94 6.89 -19.00 -2.03
CA SER A 94 8.27 -19.03 -2.58
C SER A 94 9.28 -19.76 -1.70
N ILE A 95 9.08 -19.85 -0.38
CA ILE A 95 9.88 -20.79 0.46
C ILE A 95 9.50 -22.22 0.10
N VAL A 96 8.21 -22.50 -0.05
CA VAL A 96 7.68 -23.80 -0.47
C VAL A 96 8.10 -24.15 -1.89
N GLU A 97 8.02 -23.21 -2.83
CA GLU A 97 8.26 -23.36 -4.27
C GLU A 97 9.76 -23.30 -4.59
N LYS A 98 10.58 -22.49 -3.90
CA LYS A 98 12.05 -22.56 -4.03
C LYS A 98 12.61 -23.80 -3.34
N SER A 99 12.07 -24.25 -2.20
CA SER A 99 12.48 -25.56 -1.64
C SER A 99 11.90 -26.73 -2.45
N LEU A 100 10.70 -26.62 -3.04
CA LEU A 100 10.13 -27.63 -3.96
C LEU A 100 10.88 -27.68 -5.30
N GLN A 101 11.13 -26.56 -5.98
CA GLN A 101 11.90 -26.50 -7.24
C GLN A 101 13.35 -26.96 -7.03
N LYS A 102 13.97 -26.59 -5.91
CA LYS A 102 15.37 -26.95 -5.62
C LYS A 102 15.54 -28.41 -5.24
N SER A 103 14.53 -29.08 -4.66
CA SER A 103 14.62 -30.53 -4.37
C SER A 103 13.91 -31.44 -5.38
N LEU A 104 12.99 -30.95 -6.23
CA LEU A 104 12.23 -31.78 -7.17
C LEU A 104 12.65 -31.61 -8.64
N GLY A 105 13.41 -30.57 -9.00
CA GLY A 105 14.07 -30.45 -10.31
C GLY A 105 13.16 -30.29 -11.53
N THR A 106 11.85 -30.07 -11.36
CA THR A 106 10.88 -29.83 -12.44
C THR A 106 9.85 -28.76 -12.06
N GLU A 107 9.30 -28.08 -13.07
CA GLU A 107 8.15 -27.16 -12.90
C GLU A 107 6.93 -27.95 -12.42
N ILE A 108 6.50 -27.68 -11.19
CA ILE A 108 5.31 -28.32 -10.62
C ILE A 108 4.10 -27.46 -10.96
N ASP A 109 3.23 -27.96 -11.84
CA ASP A 109 1.89 -27.42 -12.03
C ASP A 109 1.03 -27.81 -10.83
N ILE A 110 1.14 -27.03 -9.75
CA ILE A 110 0.30 -27.21 -8.56
C ILE A 110 -1.08 -26.67 -8.91
N ASN A 111 -2.04 -27.58 -9.12
CA ASN A 111 -3.44 -27.21 -9.26
C ASN A 111 -3.93 -26.50 -7.99
N VAL A 112 -3.96 -25.16 -8.06
CA VAL A 112 -4.32 -24.22 -6.99
C VAL A 112 -5.74 -24.47 -6.44
N GLY A 113 -6.59 -25.15 -7.22
CA GLY A 113 -7.95 -25.53 -6.85
C GLY A 113 -8.05 -26.58 -5.72
N PHE A 114 -6.96 -27.20 -5.30
CA PHE A 114 -6.96 -28.11 -4.13
C PHE A 114 -6.61 -27.40 -2.81
N ILE A 115 -6.07 -26.17 -2.88
CA ILE A 115 -5.87 -25.28 -1.71
C ILE A 115 -7.17 -24.48 -1.40
N THR A 116 -8.18 -24.56 -2.26
CA THR A 116 -9.45 -23.79 -2.14
C THR A 116 -10.57 -24.52 -1.39
N GLY A 117 -10.26 -25.43 -0.47
CA GLY A 117 -11.21 -25.81 0.58
C GLY A 117 -11.22 -24.74 1.68
N GLU A 118 -11.85 -23.59 1.40
CA GLU A 118 -11.99 -22.40 2.26
C GLU A 118 -10.68 -21.66 2.60
N ARG A 119 -10.02 -21.06 1.60
CA ARG A 119 -9.10 -19.95 1.89
C ARG A 119 -9.91 -18.80 2.51
N LYS A 120 -9.63 -18.43 3.76
CA LYS A 120 -9.91 -17.06 4.20
C LYS A 120 -9.11 -16.13 3.30
N SER A 121 -9.79 -15.35 2.46
CA SER A 121 -9.18 -14.27 1.69
C SER A 121 -8.64 -13.20 2.65
N LEU A 122 -7.82 -12.26 2.16
CA LEU A 122 -7.46 -11.08 2.93
C LEU A 122 -8.72 -10.38 3.47
N SER A 123 -9.83 -10.34 2.71
CA SER A 123 -11.11 -9.84 3.23
C SER A 123 -11.68 -10.65 4.37
N SER A 124 -11.61 -11.99 4.34
CA SER A 124 -12.05 -12.82 5.47
C SER A 124 -11.19 -12.57 6.71
N ALA A 125 -9.87 -12.43 6.55
CA ALA A 125 -8.97 -12.10 7.65
C ALA A 125 -9.25 -10.70 8.22
N LEU A 126 -9.43 -9.70 7.37
CA LEU A 126 -9.82 -8.34 7.77
C LEU A 126 -11.19 -8.32 8.44
N TYR A 127 -12.14 -9.09 7.95
CA TYR A 127 -13.46 -9.26 8.54
C TYR A 127 -13.38 -9.84 9.95
N ASP A 128 -12.57 -10.88 10.16
CA ASP A 128 -12.38 -11.49 11.47
C ASP A 128 -11.69 -10.53 12.45
N VAL A 129 -10.62 -9.85 12.02
CA VAL A 129 -9.95 -8.79 12.81
C VAL A 129 -10.95 -7.70 13.18
N THR A 130 -11.79 -7.28 12.24
CA THR A 130 -12.82 -6.25 12.46
C THR A 130 -13.85 -6.70 13.49
N LYS A 131 -14.29 -7.96 13.43
CA LYS A 131 -15.20 -8.54 14.43
C LYS A 131 -14.56 -8.67 15.81
N GLU A 132 -13.31 -9.09 15.90
CA GLU A 132 -12.59 -9.17 17.18
C GLU A 132 -12.43 -7.82 17.87
N ARG A 133 -12.41 -6.75 17.07
CA ARG A 133 -12.44 -5.36 17.55
C ARG A 133 -13.84 -4.89 17.99
N GLY A 134 -14.84 -5.77 17.96
CA GLY A 134 -16.22 -5.47 18.36
C GLY A 134 -17.00 -4.61 17.36
N ILE A 135 -16.61 -4.59 16.09
CA ILE A 135 -17.34 -3.89 15.03
C ILE A 135 -18.37 -4.86 14.45
N ASP A 136 -19.62 -4.73 14.90
CA ASP A 136 -20.72 -5.65 14.55
C ASP A 136 -21.68 -5.12 13.49
N SER A 137 -21.47 -3.87 13.04
CA SER A 137 -22.29 -3.26 11.98
C SER A 137 -22.18 -4.07 10.70
N GLN A 138 -23.30 -4.68 10.28
CA GLN A 138 -23.36 -5.49 9.06
C GLN A 138 -22.99 -4.68 7.82
N GLY A 139 -23.34 -3.39 7.79
CA GLY A 139 -22.95 -2.50 6.71
C GLY A 139 -21.44 -2.31 6.62
N ILE A 140 -20.76 -2.03 7.74
CA ILE A 140 -19.30 -1.87 7.75
C ILE A 140 -18.60 -3.18 7.39
N LEU A 141 -19.06 -4.28 7.99
CA LEU A 141 -18.52 -5.61 7.71
C LEU A 141 -18.65 -6.00 6.23
N TYR A 142 -19.77 -5.65 5.60
CA TYR A 142 -19.96 -5.83 4.16
C TYR A 142 -18.95 -5.01 3.32
N LEU A 143 -18.69 -3.76 3.70
CA LEU A 143 -17.70 -2.93 3.00
C LEU A 143 -16.30 -3.55 3.06
N ILE A 144 -15.91 -4.05 4.23
CA ILE A 144 -14.60 -4.69 4.43
C ILE A 144 -14.49 -5.99 3.63
N GLN A 145 -15.57 -6.78 3.57
CA GLN A 145 -15.62 -7.96 2.72
C GLN A 145 -15.47 -7.64 1.23
N SER A 146 -15.94 -6.47 0.81
CA SER A 146 -15.94 -6.01 -0.59
C SER A 146 -14.60 -5.42 -1.04
N LEU A 147 -13.65 -5.15 -0.13
CA LEU A 147 -12.37 -4.52 -0.45
C LEU A 147 -11.59 -5.23 -1.59
N PRO A 148 -11.46 -6.58 -1.62
CA PRO A 148 -10.73 -7.25 -2.70
C PRO A 148 -11.41 -7.17 -4.07
N ASP A 149 -12.74 -7.08 -4.10
CA ASP A 149 -13.47 -6.92 -5.36
C ASP A 149 -13.22 -5.53 -5.95
N LEU A 150 -13.19 -4.53 -5.08
CA LEU A 150 -12.84 -3.15 -5.42
C LEU A 150 -11.39 -3.03 -5.88
N GLU A 151 -10.48 -3.71 -5.20
CA GLU A 151 -9.06 -3.83 -5.55
C GLU A 151 -8.91 -4.46 -6.96
N SER A 152 -9.60 -5.57 -7.21
CA SER A 152 -9.58 -6.25 -8.51
C SER A 152 -10.06 -5.33 -9.64
N PHE A 153 -11.09 -4.52 -9.38
CA PHE A 153 -11.56 -3.52 -10.34
C PHE A 153 -10.51 -2.44 -10.61
N LEU A 154 -9.89 -1.88 -9.57
CA LEU A 154 -8.84 -0.86 -9.71
C LEU A 154 -7.64 -1.39 -10.48
N TYR A 155 -7.25 -2.64 -10.23
CA TYR A 155 -6.19 -3.33 -10.96
C TYR A 155 -6.51 -3.39 -12.46
N SER A 156 -7.72 -3.81 -12.81
CA SER A 156 -8.14 -3.95 -14.22
C SER A 156 -8.24 -2.61 -14.98
N THR A 157 -8.40 -1.49 -14.26
CA THR A 157 -8.65 -0.18 -14.86
C THR A 157 -7.46 0.78 -14.80
N SER A 158 -6.41 0.47 -14.03
CA SER A 158 -5.25 1.35 -13.80
C SER A 158 -4.05 1.10 -14.72
N VAL A 159 -4.29 0.66 -15.96
CA VAL A 159 -3.30 0.12 -16.93
C VAL A 159 -2.11 1.03 -17.25
N LYS A 160 -2.17 2.35 -16.98
CA LYS A 160 -1.11 3.32 -17.28
C LYS A 160 -0.45 3.98 -16.06
N LYS A 161 -0.88 3.69 -14.82
CA LYS A 161 -0.42 4.43 -13.63
C LYS A 161 0.16 3.50 -12.56
N TYR A 162 1.08 4.05 -11.76
CA TYR A 162 1.48 3.54 -10.45
C TYR A 162 0.26 2.99 -9.72
N TYR A 163 0.16 1.67 -9.68
CA TYR A 163 -0.89 0.96 -8.99
C TYR A 163 -0.43 0.72 -7.57
N ARG A 164 -1.18 1.26 -6.61
CA ARG A 164 -1.01 0.98 -5.19
C ARG A 164 -2.03 -0.08 -4.82
N ASP A 165 -1.62 -1.10 -4.08
CA ASP A 165 -2.60 -2.01 -3.48
C ASP A 165 -3.32 -1.25 -2.36
N HIS A 166 -4.59 -0.92 -2.57
CA HIS A 166 -5.33 -0.05 -1.65
C HIS A 166 -5.72 -0.82 -0.39
N THR A 167 -6.02 -2.11 -0.52
CA THR A 167 -6.36 -2.96 0.62
C THR A 167 -5.17 -3.12 1.57
N GLU A 168 -3.98 -3.44 1.04
CA GLU A 168 -2.75 -3.49 1.86
C GLU A 168 -2.43 -2.12 2.48
N HIS A 169 -2.57 -1.06 1.70
CA HIS A 169 -2.32 0.30 2.17
C HIS A 169 -3.23 0.66 3.36
N GLN A 170 -4.54 0.44 3.22
CA GLN A 170 -5.54 0.70 4.28
C GLN A 170 -5.24 -0.11 5.55
N LEU A 171 -4.84 -1.37 5.41
CA LEU A 171 -4.39 -2.18 6.55
C LEU A 171 -3.14 -1.58 7.23
N ARG A 172 -2.12 -1.21 6.45
CA ARG A 172 -0.90 -0.59 6.99
C ARG A 172 -1.21 0.71 7.73
N VAL A 173 -2.12 1.54 7.20
CA VAL A 173 -2.60 2.77 7.87
C VAL A 173 -3.29 2.44 9.18
N ALA A 174 -4.23 1.48 9.18
CA ALA A 174 -4.94 1.07 10.39
C ALA A 174 -3.99 0.56 11.48
N VAL A 175 -3.05 -0.32 11.14
CA VAL A 175 -2.09 -0.88 12.12
C VAL A 175 -1.10 0.16 12.62
N LEU A 176 -0.59 1.02 11.74
CA LEU A 176 0.34 2.09 12.12
C LEU A 176 -0.32 3.08 13.08
N GLY A 177 -1.58 3.46 12.84
CA GLY A 177 -2.25 4.36 13.78
C GLY A 177 -2.67 3.70 15.08
N ASP A 178 -3.06 2.42 15.08
CA ASP A 178 -3.32 1.68 16.32
C ASP A 178 -2.06 1.64 17.20
N PHE A 179 -0.88 1.53 16.57
CA PHE A 179 0.40 1.71 17.26
C PHE A 179 0.63 3.12 17.77
N LEU A 180 0.47 4.14 16.93
CA LEU A 180 0.72 5.53 17.32
C LEU A 180 -0.19 6.00 18.45
N LEU A 181 -1.43 5.50 18.50
CA LEU A 181 -2.37 5.76 19.59
C LEU A 181 -1.84 5.32 20.97
N GLU A 182 -1.03 4.26 21.04
CA GLU A 182 -0.47 3.75 22.29
C GLU A 182 0.75 4.55 22.80
N GLN A 183 1.26 5.50 22.02
CA GLN A 183 2.52 6.17 22.32
C GLN A 183 2.33 7.30 23.32
N ASP A 184 3.17 7.33 24.36
CA ASP A 184 3.21 8.39 25.37
C ASP A 184 4.08 9.56 24.87
N LEU A 185 3.53 10.77 24.91
CA LEU A 185 4.12 11.98 24.33
C LEU A 185 4.37 13.04 25.42
N GLU A 186 4.93 12.62 26.57
CA GLU A 186 5.19 13.40 27.80
C GLU A 186 3.93 13.88 28.55
N GLN A 187 2.86 14.20 27.84
CA GLN A 187 1.58 14.68 28.38
C GLN A 187 0.53 13.56 28.50
N GLY A 188 0.94 12.31 28.30
CA GLY A 188 0.07 11.14 28.22
C GLY A 188 0.07 10.52 26.83
N THR A 189 -0.65 9.40 26.71
CA THR A 189 -0.77 8.68 25.44
C THR A 189 -1.53 9.49 24.40
N LEU A 190 -1.16 9.37 23.12
CA LEU A 190 -1.90 9.99 22.01
C LEU A 190 -3.40 9.62 22.06
N LEU A 191 -3.72 8.37 22.36
CA LEU A 191 -5.10 7.91 22.55
C LEU A 191 -5.84 8.67 23.65
N GLY A 192 -5.17 8.92 24.78
CA GLY A 192 -5.73 9.68 25.90
C GLY A 192 -6.04 11.12 25.52
N ILE A 193 -5.13 11.77 24.79
CA ILE A 193 -5.32 13.15 24.30
C ILE A 193 -6.50 13.20 23.31
N ILE A 194 -6.56 12.28 22.35
CA ILE A 194 -7.68 12.21 21.39
C ILE A 194 -9.00 11.92 22.09
N ALA A 195 -9.01 11.04 23.09
CA ALA A 195 -10.18 10.73 23.90
C ALA A 195 -10.69 11.95 24.66
N GLU A 196 -9.81 12.77 25.21
CA GLU A 196 -10.17 14.03 25.87
C GLU A 196 -10.77 15.03 24.86
N LEU A 197 -10.07 15.30 23.75
CA LEU A 197 -10.51 16.25 22.73
C LEU A 197 -11.85 15.88 22.09
N THR A 198 -12.13 14.58 21.95
CA THR A 198 -13.37 14.08 21.32
C THR A 198 -14.45 13.70 22.32
N GLU A 199 -14.13 13.71 23.62
CA GLU A 199 -14.98 13.20 24.70
C GLU A 199 -15.48 11.77 24.43
N MET A 200 -14.58 10.89 23.98
CA MET A 200 -14.89 9.51 23.65
C MET A 200 -14.08 8.54 24.51
N ASP A 201 -14.62 7.34 24.72
CA ASP A 201 -13.90 6.27 25.40
C ASP A 201 -12.67 5.81 24.59
N THR A 202 -11.53 5.66 25.27
CA THR A 202 -10.27 5.20 24.67
C THR A 202 -10.37 3.83 23.99
N SER A 203 -11.09 2.87 24.58
CA SER A 203 -11.33 1.55 23.99
C SER A 203 -12.18 1.67 22.73
N PHE A 204 -13.22 2.50 22.76
CA PHE A 204 -14.09 2.72 21.60
C PHE A 204 -13.32 3.36 20.44
N ILE A 205 -12.47 4.37 20.71
CA ILE A 205 -11.60 4.97 19.70
C ILE A 205 -10.65 3.94 19.10
N LYS A 206 -9.88 3.27 19.96
CA LYS A 206 -8.78 2.41 19.53
C LYS A 206 -9.28 1.15 18.86
N GLU A 207 -10.30 0.50 19.41
CA GLU A 207 -10.79 -0.78 18.91
C GLU A 207 -11.67 -0.57 17.67
N LYS A 208 -12.56 0.43 17.68
CA LYS A 208 -13.57 0.58 16.62
C LYS A 208 -13.26 1.74 15.67
N ILE A 209 -13.26 2.96 16.19
CA ILE A 209 -13.29 4.17 15.35
C ILE A 209 -12.04 4.29 14.49
N TRP A 210 -10.86 4.06 15.06
CA TRP A 210 -9.61 4.13 14.32
C TRP A 210 -9.51 3.04 13.25
N TRP A 211 -9.85 1.79 13.58
CA TRP A 211 -9.80 0.68 12.62
C TRP A 211 -10.76 0.90 11.45
N VAL A 212 -11.99 1.35 11.72
CA VAL A 212 -12.93 1.74 10.67
C VAL A 212 -12.33 2.86 9.80
N THR A 213 -11.81 3.91 10.43
CA THR A 213 -11.20 5.05 9.73
C THR A 213 -10.07 4.60 8.80
N GLY A 214 -9.09 3.84 9.32
CA GLY A 214 -7.94 3.37 8.57
C GLY A 214 -8.30 2.36 7.47
N LEU A 215 -9.19 1.40 7.74
CA LEU A 215 -9.53 0.34 6.79
C LEU A 215 -10.39 0.81 5.62
N ILE A 216 -11.17 1.88 5.75
CA ILE A 216 -12.12 2.28 4.71
C ILE A 216 -11.88 3.68 4.13
N HIS A 217 -10.85 4.42 4.56
CA HIS A 217 -10.66 5.80 4.09
C HIS A 217 -10.58 5.94 2.56
N ASP A 218 -9.99 4.95 1.88
CA ASP A 218 -9.88 4.86 0.42
C ASP A 218 -10.99 4.06 -0.28
N ILE A 219 -12.05 3.61 0.42
CA ILE A 219 -13.13 2.77 -0.16
C ILE A 219 -13.87 3.47 -1.33
N GLY A 220 -13.86 4.80 -1.37
CA GLY A 220 -14.47 5.58 -2.45
C GLY A 220 -13.63 5.69 -3.72
N TYR A 221 -12.37 5.24 -3.69
CA TYR A 221 -11.43 5.40 -4.79
C TYR A 221 -11.87 4.70 -6.09
N PRO A 222 -12.36 3.44 -6.09
CA PRO A 222 -12.94 2.78 -7.26
C PRO A 222 -14.01 3.62 -7.96
N LEU A 223 -14.96 4.17 -7.20
CA LEU A 223 -16.04 4.98 -7.76
C LEU A 223 -15.51 6.29 -8.35
N SER A 224 -14.57 6.95 -7.66
CA SER A 224 -13.91 8.18 -8.15
C SER A 224 -13.17 7.97 -9.48
N LYS A 225 -12.66 6.76 -9.72
CA LYS A 225 -11.95 6.40 -10.95
C LYS A 225 -12.86 5.83 -12.01
N MET A 226 -14.00 5.25 -11.66
CA MET A 226 -14.86 4.50 -12.57
C MET A 226 -15.17 5.30 -13.84
N THR A 227 -15.62 6.54 -13.71
CA THR A 227 -15.96 7.40 -14.86
C THR A 227 -14.76 7.70 -15.76
N THR A 228 -13.58 7.96 -15.23
CA THR A 228 -12.42 8.29 -16.08
C THR A 228 -11.72 7.04 -16.61
N ALA A 229 -11.48 6.06 -15.73
CA ALA A 229 -10.68 4.88 -16.03
C ALA A 229 -11.42 3.88 -16.92
N VAL A 230 -12.73 3.67 -16.71
CA VAL A 230 -13.52 2.79 -17.60
C VAL A 230 -13.63 3.42 -18.98
N ASN A 231 -14.03 4.69 -19.06
CA ASN A 231 -14.12 5.37 -20.37
C ASN A 231 -12.78 5.41 -21.09
N TRP A 232 -11.69 5.69 -20.39
CA TRP A 232 -10.38 5.71 -21.04
C TRP A 232 -9.92 4.31 -21.42
N SER A 233 -9.96 3.32 -20.52
CA SER A 233 -9.42 1.97 -20.78
C SER A 233 -10.30 1.20 -21.76
N LEU A 234 -11.59 1.02 -21.46
CA LEU A 234 -12.49 0.16 -22.22
C LEU A 234 -12.72 0.69 -23.64
N ILE A 235 -12.99 2.00 -23.79
CA ILE A 235 -13.31 2.56 -25.11
C ILE A 235 -12.08 2.53 -26.01
N ASN A 236 -10.90 2.92 -25.51
CA ASN A 236 -9.68 2.84 -26.32
C ASN A 236 -9.36 1.41 -26.76
N GLN A 237 -9.69 0.41 -25.95
CA GLN A 237 -9.53 -0.99 -26.36
C GLN A 237 -10.50 -1.40 -27.47
N ILE A 238 -11.78 -1.03 -27.35
CA ILE A 238 -12.77 -1.25 -28.41
C ILE A 238 -12.30 -0.57 -29.71
N LEU A 239 -11.87 0.68 -29.63
CA LEU A 239 -11.36 1.45 -30.77
C LEU A 239 -10.11 0.80 -31.39
N LYS A 240 -9.21 0.24 -30.59
CA LYS A 240 -8.02 -0.48 -31.11
C LYS A 240 -8.39 -1.78 -31.82
N CYS A 241 -9.24 -2.59 -31.20
CA CYS A 241 -9.63 -3.92 -31.71
C CYS A 241 -10.49 -3.82 -32.99
N TYR A 242 -11.32 -2.78 -33.09
CA TYR A 242 -12.28 -2.60 -34.18
C TYR A 242 -11.94 -1.37 -35.04
N SER A 243 -10.65 -1.20 -35.33
CA SER A 243 -10.06 -0.06 -36.07
C SER A 243 -10.64 0.19 -37.48
N TYR A 244 -11.28 -0.81 -38.07
CA TYR A 244 -11.89 -0.73 -39.40
C TYR A 244 -13.41 -0.50 -39.40
N LEU A 245 -14.05 -0.51 -38.23
CA LEU A 245 -15.47 -0.26 -38.10
C LEU A 245 -15.71 1.21 -37.76
N ASP A 246 -16.80 1.77 -38.28
CA ASP A 246 -17.35 3.02 -37.77
C ASP A 246 -18.05 2.73 -36.44
N ILE A 247 -17.63 3.41 -35.38
CA ILE A 247 -18.10 3.16 -34.02
C ILE A 247 -18.68 4.43 -33.44
N GLU A 248 -19.87 4.32 -32.87
CA GLU A 248 -20.50 5.37 -32.08
C GLU A 248 -20.51 4.94 -30.61
N VAL A 249 -19.87 5.74 -29.75
CA VAL A 249 -19.72 5.45 -28.32
C VAL A 249 -20.35 6.56 -27.50
N VAL A 250 -21.17 6.19 -26.52
CA VAL A 250 -21.65 7.11 -25.48
C VAL A 250 -20.83 6.83 -24.21
N PRO A 251 -20.02 7.77 -23.73
CA PRO A 251 -19.25 7.58 -22.50
C PRO A 251 -20.17 7.35 -21.29
N MET A 252 -19.68 6.58 -20.32
CA MET A 252 -20.39 6.32 -19.07
C MET A 252 -20.08 7.40 -18.04
N GLU A 253 -21.10 8.00 -17.43
CA GLU A 253 -20.93 8.94 -16.32
C GLU A 253 -21.55 8.37 -15.04
N VAL A 254 -20.86 8.54 -13.91
CA VAL A 254 -21.28 8.04 -12.61
C VAL A 254 -21.35 9.22 -11.65
N THR A 255 -22.46 9.34 -10.93
CA THR A 255 -22.72 10.45 -10.01
C THR A 255 -23.47 9.96 -8.78
N LEU A 256 -23.52 10.79 -7.73
CA LEU A 256 -24.30 10.52 -6.53
C LEU A 256 -25.71 11.06 -6.68
N SER A 257 -26.69 10.28 -6.22
CA SER A 257 -28.08 10.74 -6.13
C SER A 257 -28.21 11.89 -5.12
N LYS A 258 -29.10 12.85 -5.39
CA LYS A 258 -29.46 13.91 -4.43
C LYS A 258 -29.97 13.38 -3.08
N ARG A 259 -30.38 12.11 -3.01
CA ARG A 259 -30.73 11.44 -1.74
C ARG A 259 -29.57 11.38 -0.74
N GLN A 260 -28.31 11.51 -1.18
CA GLN A 260 -27.17 11.54 -0.27
C GLN A 260 -26.96 12.91 0.41
N THR A 261 -27.75 13.94 0.05
CA THR A 261 -27.63 15.28 0.64
C THR A 261 -27.86 15.27 2.15
N GLU A 262 -28.75 14.41 2.65
CA GLU A 262 -29.04 14.32 4.08
C GLU A 262 -27.88 13.75 4.90
N TYR A 263 -27.12 12.80 4.34
CA TYR A 263 -25.87 12.32 4.93
C TYR A 263 -24.79 13.39 4.88
N LEU A 264 -24.73 14.17 3.79
CA LEU A 264 -23.77 15.27 3.68
C LEU A 264 -24.02 16.33 4.76
N ILE A 265 -25.28 16.64 5.10
CA ILE A 265 -25.60 17.55 6.20
C ILE A 265 -25.05 17.04 7.53
N ILE A 266 -25.07 15.72 7.77
CA ILE A 266 -24.46 15.12 8.98
C ILE A 266 -22.94 15.28 8.94
N LEU A 267 -22.29 14.98 7.80
CA LEU A 267 -20.83 15.14 7.65
C LEU A 267 -20.36 16.59 7.84
N GLU A 268 -21.15 17.55 7.38
CA GLU A 268 -20.81 18.98 7.41
C GLU A 268 -20.93 19.61 8.80
N GLU A 269 -21.50 18.90 9.77
CA GLU A 269 -21.76 19.44 11.10
C GLU A 269 -20.44 19.78 11.83
N GLY A 270 -20.32 21.02 12.31
CA GLY A 270 -19.13 21.51 13.01
C GLY A 270 -17.97 21.91 12.10
N LEU A 271 -18.04 21.65 10.79
CA LEU A 271 -16.95 21.95 9.86
C LEU A 271 -16.96 23.40 9.36
N SER A 272 -15.77 23.89 8.97
CA SER A 272 -15.61 25.22 8.38
C SER A 272 -16.42 25.38 7.09
N GLN A 273 -16.84 26.62 6.76
CA GLN A 273 -17.57 26.89 5.51
C GLN A 273 -16.81 26.39 4.27
N LYS A 274 -15.49 26.60 4.25
CA LYS A 274 -14.63 26.16 3.15
C LYS A 274 -14.61 24.64 3.02
N ALA A 275 -14.53 23.90 4.12
CA ALA A 275 -14.61 22.44 4.10
C ALA A 275 -15.97 21.97 3.55
N ARG A 276 -17.08 22.56 3.99
CA ARG A 276 -18.43 22.25 3.47
C ARG A 276 -18.56 22.49 1.97
N GLU A 277 -18.00 23.59 1.45
CA GLU A 277 -17.99 23.88 0.02
C GLU A 277 -17.17 22.87 -0.80
N LEU A 278 -16.02 22.45 -0.28
CA LEU A 278 -15.20 21.38 -0.88
C LEU A 278 -15.95 20.04 -0.84
N MET A 279 -16.65 19.75 0.26
CA MET A 279 -17.42 18.52 0.40
C MET A 279 -18.57 18.44 -0.61
N ARG A 280 -19.37 19.49 -0.74
CA ARG A 280 -20.45 19.56 -1.75
C ARG A 280 -19.93 19.42 -3.17
N ARG A 281 -18.76 20.00 -3.44
CA ARG A 281 -18.10 19.90 -4.75
C ARG A 281 -17.66 18.48 -5.04
N GLY A 282 -16.95 17.83 -4.12
CA GLY A 282 -16.45 16.47 -4.35
C GLY A 282 -17.55 15.41 -4.25
N ALA A 283 -18.72 15.71 -3.68
CA ALA A 283 -19.93 14.89 -3.83
C ALA A 283 -20.59 15.03 -5.23
N GLY A 284 -20.16 16.00 -6.05
CA GLY A 284 -20.74 16.29 -7.36
C GLY A 284 -22.04 17.10 -7.33
N PHE A 285 -22.42 17.69 -6.19
CA PHE A 285 -23.71 18.39 -6.03
C PHE A 285 -23.76 19.81 -6.58
N ASN A 286 -22.64 20.30 -7.11
CA ASN A 286 -22.58 21.62 -7.74
C ASN A 286 -23.09 21.63 -9.20
N CYS A 287 -23.51 20.48 -9.72
CA CYS A 287 -24.04 20.35 -11.08
C CYS A 287 -25.58 20.37 -11.06
N ASP A 288 -26.19 21.26 -11.86
CA ASP A 288 -27.63 21.29 -12.09
C ASP A 288 -28.05 20.12 -13.02
N GLY A 289 -28.02 18.91 -12.45
CA GLY A 289 -28.28 17.67 -13.17
C GLY A 289 -26.99 16.93 -13.55
N VAL A 290 -27.17 15.68 -13.95
CA VAL A 290 -26.08 14.85 -14.47
C VAL A 290 -25.90 15.27 -15.93
N PRO A 291 -24.68 15.68 -16.37
CA PRO A 291 -24.42 15.86 -17.78
C PRO A 291 -24.81 14.57 -18.51
N VAL A 292 -25.50 14.67 -19.64
CA VAL A 292 -25.73 13.49 -20.50
C VAL A 292 -24.56 13.46 -21.48
N PRO A 293 -23.65 12.49 -21.37
CA PRO A 293 -22.52 12.40 -22.29
C PRO A 293 -23.04 12.30 -23.73
N GLN A 294 -22.49 13.12 -24.63
CA GLN A 294 -22.85 13.07 -26.04
C GLN A 294 -22.17 11.88 -26.72
N ALA A 295 -22.88 11.30 -27.69
CA ALA A 295 -22.34 10.25 -28.54
C ALA A 295 -21.13 10.78 -29.34
N GLN A 296 -20.06 10.00 -29.38
CA GLN A 296 -18.84 10.31 -30.11
C GLN A 296 -18.66 9.30 -31.24
N LYS A 297 -18.36 9.81 -32.44
CA LYS A 297 -18.23 9.01 -33.66
C LYS A 297 -16.77 8.86 -34.03
N PHE A 298 -16.36 7.63 -34.27
CA PHE A 298 -15.03 7.24 -34.69
C PHE A 298 -15.14 6.55 -36.04
N VAL A 299 -14.46 7.10 -37.05
CA VAL A 299 -14.52 6.61 -38.43
C VAL A 299 -13.36 5.66 -38.67
N GLY A 300 -13.66 4.47 -39.20
CA GLY A 300 -12.67 3.43 -39.43
C GLY A 300 -11.62 3.85 -40.47
N GLY A 301 -10.37 3.43 -40.27
CA GLY A 301 -9.27 3.82 -41.15
C GLY A 301 -8.05 2.91 -41.07
N LYS A 302 -7.16 2.99 -42.06
CA LYS A 302 -5.92 2.20 -42.11
C LYS A 302 -4.95 2.50 -40.97
N GLU A 303 -5.03 3.71 -40.41
CA GLU A 303 -4.24 4.15 -39.26
C GLU A 303 -4.91 3.82 -37.91
N GLY A 304 -6.12 3.24 -37.95
CA GLY A 304 -6.97 2.99 -36.80
C GLY A 304 -7.68 4.23 -36.27
N HIS A 305 -8.35 4.07 -35.14
CA HIS A 305 -9.06 5.15 -34.45
C HIS A 305 -8.09 5.99 -33.60
N PRO A 306 -8.31 7.31 -33.46
CA PRO A 306 -7.53 8.14 -32.54
C PRO A 306 -7.74 7.74 -31.08
N GLU A 307 -6.77 8.04 -30.21
CA GLU A 307 -6.92 7.81 -28.76
C GLU A 307 -8.05 8.70 -28.22
N PHE A 308 -9.02 8.06 -27.57
CA PHE A 308 -10.12 8.72 -26.89
C PHE A 308 -9.70 9.19 -25.50
N THR A 309 -9.91 10.48 -25.21
CA THR A 309 -9.71 11.06 -23.89
C THR A 309 -11.03 11.58 -23.34
N PHE A 310 -11.56 10.91 -22.31
CA PHE A 310 -12.73 11.41 -21.59
C PHE A 310 -12.32 12.34 -20.45
N ARG A 311 -13.03 13.46 -20.33
CA ARG A 311 -12.99 14.34 -19.16
C ARG A 311 -14.42 14.46 -18.65
N SER A 312 -14.66 13.99 -17.44
CA SER A 312 -15.94 14.23 -16.77
C SER A 312 -15.92 15.61 -16.15
N ASP A 313 -17.07 16.29 -16.21
CA ASP A 313 -17.32 17.52 -15.46
C ASP A 313 -17.57 17.23 -13.97
N ILE A 314 -17.82 15.95 -13.62
CA ILE A 314 -18.02 15.46 -12.27
C ILE A 314 -16.74 14.75 -11.81
N ALA A 315 -16.00 15.41 -10.92
CA ALA A 315 -14.87 14.80 -10.21
C ALA A 315 -15.32 14.40 -8.81
N LEU A 316 -15.76 13.15 -8.64
CA LEU A 316 -16.07 12.62 -7.32
C LEU A 316 -14.79 12.51 -6.49
N ASP A 317 -14.81 13.06 -5.28
CA ASP A 317 -13.72 12.92 -4.32
C ASP A 317 -13.85 11.60 -3.57
N HIS A 318 -12.77 10.80 -3.54
CA HIS A 318 -12.84 9.46 -2.98
C HIS A 318 -13.01 9.46 -1.46
N GLY A 319 -12.47 10.47 -0.75
CA GLY A 319 -12.68 10.61 0.69
C GLY A 319 -14.14 10.89 1.01
N ILE A 320 -14.77 11.80 0.26
CA ILE A 320 -16.21 12.11 0.46
C ILE A 320 -17.09 10.90 0.14
N VAL A 321 -16.82 10.21 -0.98
CA VAL A 321 -17.56 9.00 -1.33
C VAL A 321 -17.38 7.93 -0.25
N GLY A 322 -16.17 7.78 0.30
CA GLY A 322 -15.90 6.86 1.40
C GLY A 322 -16.67 7.21 2.66
N ALA A 323 -16.69 8.48 3.03
CA ALA A 323 -17.42 8.99 4.20
C ALA A 323 -18.95 8.79 4.08
N LEU A 324 -19.52 9.10 2.92
CA LEU A 324 -20.95 8.89 2.65
C LEU A 324 -21.31 7.39 2.68
N THR A 325 -20.43 6.55 2.13
CA THR A 325 -20.56 5.09 2.16
C THR A 325 -20.54 4.57 3.61
N LEU A 326 -19.64 5.07 4.47
CA LEU A 326 -19.61 4.74 5.89
C LEU A 326 -20.93 5.12 6.58
N LEU A 327 -21.39 6.37 6.46
CA LEU A 327 -22.63 6.79 7.13
C LEU A 327 -23.83 5.97 6.64
N ARG A 328 -23.93 5.72 5.33
CA ARG A 328 -25.00 4.88 4.78
C ARG A 328 -24.99 3.45 5.31
N SER A 329 -23.81 2.94 5.65
CA SER A 329 -23.64 1.59 6.22
C SER A 329 -24.09 1.49 7.69
N LEU A 330 -24.23 2.63 8.39
CA LEU A 330 -24.67 2.69 9.78
C LEU A 330 -26.19 2.72 9.91
N GLY A 331 -26.88 3.40 8.99
CA GLY A 331 -28.33 3.55 9.02
C GLY A 331 -28.84 4.66 8.12
N THR A 332 -30.12 5.00 8.26
CA THR A 332 -30.75 6.17 7.64
C THR A 332 -30.27 7.48 8.29
N PRO A 333 -30.35 8.63 7.60
CA PRO A 333 -29.98 9.92 8.19
C PRO A 333 -30.79 10.24 9.46
N GLU A 334 -32.06 9.84 9.50
CA GLU A 334 -32.95 10.02 10.65
C GLU A 334 -32.45 9.21 11.85
N GLU A 335 -32.19 7.91 11.68
CA GLU A 335 -31.68 7.03 12.73
C GLU A 335 -30.34 7.54 13.31
N ILE A 336 -29.44 8.02 12.44
CA ILE A 336 -28.14 8.56 12.89
C ILE A 336 -28.33 9.84 13.71
N LYS A 337 -29.24 10.73 13.31
CA LYS A 337 -29.52 11.97 14.03
C LYS A 337 -30.21 11.71 15.37
N GLU A 338 -31.15 10.77 15.41
CA GLU A 338 -31.87 10.39 16.64
C GLU A 338 -30.93 9.75 17.67
N ASN A 339 -29.91 9.01 17.22
CA ASN A 339 -28.94 8.32 18.07
C ASN A 339 -27.55 8.94 17.96
N LYS A 340 -27.47 10.28 17.87
CA LYS A 340 -26.24 11.01 17.58
C LYS A 340 -25.10 10.68 18.55
N ASP A 341 -25.38 10.51 19.83
CA ASP A 341 -24.36 10.19 20.84
C ASP A 341 -23.73 8.81 20.61
N GLU A 342 -24.53 7.82 20.19
CA GLU A 342 -24.05 6.47 19.83
C GLU A 342 -23.19 6.50 18.56
N TYR A 343 -23.59 7.31 17.57
CA TYR A 343 -22.88 7.42 16.30
C TYR A 343 -21.77 8.49 16.27
N LYS A 344 -21.56 9.25 17.36
CA LYS A 344 -20.60 10.38 17.43
C LYS A 344 -19.24 9.99 16.88
N GLY A 345 -18.68 8.88 17.35
CA GLY A 345 -17.36 8.42 16.88
C GLY A 345 -17.31 8.05 15.41
N TYR A 346 -18.36 7.42 14.88
CA TYR A 346 -18.42 7.09 13.46
C TYR A 346 -18.64 8.31 12.57
N ILE A 347 -19.36 9.33 13.04
CA ILE A 347 -19.49 10.62 12.34
C ILE A 347 -18.11 11.30 12.26
N LEU A 348 -17.36 11.33 13.37
CA LEU A 348 -16.00 11.88 13.39
C LEU A 348 -15.04 11.09 12.49
N ALA A 349 -15.15 9.76 12.44
CA ALA A 349 -14.42 8.93 11.47
C ALA A 349 -14.78 9.28 10.03
N ALA A 350 -16.07 9.43 9.72
CA ALA A 350 -16.53 9.80 8.38
C ALA A 350 -16.04 11.20 8.00
N GLN A 351 -15.99 12.15 8.94
CA GLN A 351 -15.39 13.46 8.71
C GLN A 351 -13.89 13.39 8.45
N ALA A 352 -13.14 12.60 9.22
CA ALA A 352 -11.72 12.36 8.97
C ALA A 352 -11.48 11.79 7.56
N ILE A 353 -12.28 10.80 7.16
CA ILE A 353 -12.24 10.21 5.82
C ILE A 353 -12.61 11.26 4.75
N ALA A 354 -13.62 12.10 4.95
CA ALA A 354 -13.99 13.11 3.97
C ALA A 354 -12.90 14.18 3.80
N LEU A 355 -12.22 14.56 4.89
CA LEU A 355 -11.21 15.61 4.89
C LEU A 355 -9.87 15.14 4.31
N HIS A 356 -9.50 13.87 4.44
CA HIS A 356 -8.11 13.43 4.20
C HIS A 356 -7.56 13.74 2.79
N ASN A 357 -8.43 13.78 1.78
CA ASN A 357 -8.02 14.00 0.39
C ASN A 357 -7.86 15.49 0.00
N PHE A 358 -8.35 16.43 0.81
CA PHE A 358 -8.27 17.86 0.50
C PHE A 358 -6.85 18.40 0.60
N LYS A 359 -6.36 19.03 -0.47
CA LYS A 359 -4.97 19.51 -0.56
C LYS A 359 -4.79 20.92 0.02
N GLU A 360 -5.89 21.58 0.32
CA GLU A 360 -5.94 22.91 0.90
C GLU A 360 -5.57 22.88 2.38
N ARG A 361 -4.90 23.93 2.87
CA ARG A 361 -4.86 24.19 4.32
C ARG A 361 -6.27 24.58 4.77
N LEU A 362 -6.80 23.80 5.70
CA LEU A 362 -8.10 23.96 6.34
C LEU A 362 -7.87 24.10 7.84
N LYS A 363 -8.75 24.82 8.53
CA LYS A 363 -8.75 24.81 10.00
C LYS A 363 -9.11 23.42 10.54
N ASP A 364 -9.87 22.67 9.73
CA ASP A 364 -10.29 21.30 9.99
C ASP A 364 -9.13 20.26 9.98
N PHE A 365 -7.88 20.70 9.78
CA PHE A 365 -6.67 19.90 9.96
C PHE A 365 -5.84 20.31 11.20
N ILE A 366 -6.40 21.15 12.08
CA ILE A 366 -5.80 21.44 13.38
C ILE A 366 -6.06 20.24 14.29
N PHE A 367 -5.01 19.68 14.89
CA PHE A 367 -5.10 18.51 15.76
C PHE A 367 -6.12 18.69 16.89
N ASP A 368 -6.12 19.87 17.52
CA ASP A 368 -7.02 20.20 18.63
C ASP A 368 -8.50 20.24 18.20
N GLU A 369 -8.78 20.52 16.92
CA GLU A 369 -10.14 20.59 16.38
C GLU A 369 -10.60 19.25 15.80
N ASN A 370 -9.72 18.55 15.07
CA ASN A 370 -10.05 17.34 14.32
C ASN A 370 -8.90 16.30 14.42
N PRO A 371 -8.68 15.70 15.60
CA PRO A 371 -7.51 14.86 15.84
C PRO A 371 -7.47 13.61 14.95
N LEU A 372 -8.63 13.02 14.64
CA LEU A 372 -8.71 11.84 13.76
C LEU A 372 -8.36 12.18 12.31
N ALA A 373 -8.79 13.34 11.81
CA ALA A 373 -8.47 13.79 10.45
C ALA A 373 -6.98 14.10 10.32
N PHE A 374 -6.41 14.80 11.31
CA PHE A 374 -4.97 15.06 11.39
C PHE A 374 -4.18 13.74 11.37
N LEU A 375 -4.55 12.79 12.24
CA LEU A 375 -3.86 11.51 12.37
C LEU A 375 -3.96 10.68 11.10
N LEU A 376 -5.15 10.61 10.47
CA LEU A 376 -5.34 9.89 9.22
C LEU A 376 -4.45 10.45 8.11
N VAL A 377 -4.45 11.78 7.92
CA VAL A 377 -3.61 12.42 6.89
C VAL A 377 -2.13 12.21 7.17
N LEU A 378 -1.69 12.36 8.42
CA LEU A 378 -0.31 12.14 8.81
C LEU A 378 0.12 10.71 8.44
N ILE A 379 -0.68 9.71 8.81
CA ILE A 379 -0.34 8.30 8.63
C ILE A 379 -0.45 7.86 7.18
N ASP A 380 -1.48 8.28 6.45
CA ASP A 380 -1.60 7.97 5.01
C ASP A 380 -0.38 8.51 4.24
N GLU A 381 0.01 9.75 4.51
CA GLU A 381 1.20 10.34 3.92
C GLU A 381 2.50 9.69 4.43
N MET A 382 2.56 9.18 5.65
CA MET A 382 3.74 8.45 6.11
C MET A 382 3.84 7.05 5.50
N GLN A 383 2.71 6.41 5.17
CA GLN A 383 2.67 5.06 4.63
C GLN A 383 3.20 5.04 3.19
N GLU A 384 4.51 5.01 3.02
CA GLU A 384 5.19 4.96 1.71
C GLU A 384 5.93 3.63 1.47
N TRP A 385 6.17 2.84 2.52
CA TRP A 385 6.88 1.57 2.37
C TRP A 385 6.01 0.50 1.71
N GLY A 386 6.67 -0.49 1.10
CA GLY A 386 5.98 -1.60 0.44
C GLY A 386 5.20 -1.19 -0.83
N ARG A 387 5.35 0.05 -1.32
CA ARG A 387 4.71 0.52 -2.55
C ARG A 387 5.34 -0.15 -3.77
N PRO A 388 4.57 -0.93 -4.56
CA PRO A 388 5.13 -1.59 -5.73
C PRO A 388 5.37 -0.59 -6.85
N ILE A 389 6.55 -0.67 -7.46
CA ILE A 389 6.82 -0.05 -8.75
C ILE A 389 6.17 -0.88 -9.85
N PRO A 390 5.27 -0.32 -10.68
CA PRO A 390 4.87 -1.01 -11.89
C PRO A 390 6.04 -1.01 -12.88
N ILE A 391 6.61 -2.18 -13.14
CA ILE A 391 7.46 -2.36 -14.31
C ILE A 391 6.56 -2.80 -15.45
N GLN A 392 6.44 -1.99 -16.49
CA GLN A 392 5.70 -2.36 -17.69
C GLN A 392 6.54 -3.36 -18.49
N ILE A 393 6.30 -4.66 -18.30
CA ILE A 393 7.06 -5.73 -18.95
C ILE A 393 6.62 -5.93 -20.41
N ARG A 394 5.33 -5.71 -20.73
CA ARG A 394 4.77 -5.76 -22.09
C ARG A 394 3.52 -4.88 -22.24
N ASP A 395 3.30 -4.38 -23.46
CA ASP A 395 2.09 -3.65 -23.89
C ASP A 395 0.89 -4.61 -24.11
N SER A 396 0.51 -5.35 -23.07
CA SER A 396 -0.75 -6.10 -23.06
C SER A 396 -1.70 -5.48 -22.03
N TYR A 397 -2.80 -4.91 -22.50
CA TYR A 397 -3.72 -4.10 -21.68
C TYR A 397 -4.43 -4.86 -20.56
N PHE A 398 -4.39 -6.20 -20.55
CA PHE A 398 -4.97 -7.05 -19.51
C PHE A 398 -3.93 -7.79 -18.64
N THR A 399 -2.66 -7.70 -19.00
CA THR A 399 -1.57 -8.36 -18.26
C THR A 399 -0.39 -7.40 -18.21
N THR A 400 -0.43 -6.47 -17.26
CA THR A 400 0.81 -5.86 -16.80
C THR A 400 1.36 -6.84 -15.77
N GLU A 401 2.43 -7.55 -16.12
CA GLU A 401 3.19 -8.28 -15.12
C GLU A 401 3.89 -7.22 -14.25
N LEU A 402 3.34 -6.97 -13.07
CA LEU A 402 3.90 -5.99 -12.14
C LEU A 402 5.03 -6.64 -11.36
N LYS A 403 6.28 -6.33 -11.71
CA LYS A 403 7.40 -6.65 -10.84
C LYS A 403 7.44 -5.65 -9.69
N LYS A 404 6.93 -6.06 -8.53
CA LYS A 404 6.94 -5.25 -7.31
C LYS A 404 8.39 -5.05 -6.83
N VAL A 405 8.92 -3.85 -7.07
CA VAL A 405 10.13 -3.36 -6.42
C VAL A 405 9.68 -2.20 -5.53
N ALA A 406 10.00 -2.22 -4.24
CA ALA A 406 9.66 -1.12 -3.34
C ALA A 406 10.76 -0.04 -3.35
N LEU A 407 10.36 1.23 -3.34
CA LEU A 407 11.31 2.35 -3.19
C LEU A 407 11.83 2.49 -1.76
N LEU A 408 11.00 2.08 -0.82
CA LEU A 408 11.18 2.21 0.61
C LEU A 408 10.73 0.88 1.22
N ASP A 409 11.67 0.17 1.82
CA ASP A 409 11.41 -1.13 2.44
C ASP A 409 11.00 -0.97 3.91
N GLU A 410 11.45 0.13 4.54
CA GLU A 410 11.32 0.36 5.97
C GLU A 410 11.28 1.85 6.32
N ILE A 411 10.62 2.17 7.43
CA ILE A 411 10.68 3.48 8.08
C ILE A 411 11.22 3.30 9.49
N VAL A 412 12.11 4.19 9.92
CA VAL A 412 12.55 4.27 11.32
C VAL A 412 11.78 5.39 12.00
N LEU A 413 11.13 5.10 13.13
CA LEU A 413 10.40 6.06 13.93
C LEU A 413 11.02 6.21 15.31
N THR A 414 11.33 7.44 15.71
CA THR A 414 11.83 7.83 17.03
C THR A 414 10.76 8.66 17.74
N ILE A 415 10.13 8.06 18.76
CA ILE A 415 8.89 8.58 19.37
C ILE A 415 9.14 9.77 20.30
N ASP A 416 10.21 9.73 21.10
CA ASP A 416 10.54 10.75 22.10
C ASP A 416 10.69 12.17 21.50
N GLU A 417 10.99 12.26 20.20
CA GLU A 417 11.13 13.52 19.46
C GLU A 417 10.06 13.69 18.36
N PHE A 418 9.09 12.77 18.29
CA PHE A 418 8.15 12.60 17.18
C PHE A 418 8.84 12.82 15.82
N GLN A 419 10.00 12.15 15.69
CA GLN A 419 10.88 12.24 14.55
C GLN A 419 10.77 10.96 13.73
N TRP A 420 10.50 11.10 12.43
CA TRP A 420 10.50 9.97 11.51
C TRP A 420 11.65 10.07 10.55
N LEU A 421 12.27 8.94 10.27
CA LEU A 421 13.36 8.81 9.34
C LEU A 421 12.95 7.82 8.24
N MET A 422 12.82 8.34 7.01
CA MET A 422 12.49 7.56 5.82
C MET A 422 13.73 7.52 4.92
N GLN A 423 14.30 6.34 4.73
CA GLN A 423 15.55 6.15 3.99
C GLN A 423 15.31 5.44 2.66
N TYR A 424 15.51 6.15 1.56
CA TYR A 424 15.38 5.63 0.21
C TYR A 424 16.70 5.01 -0.23
N ARG A 425 16.89 3.72 0.06
CA ARG A 425 18.15 2.99 -0.22
C ARG A 425 18.11 2.20 -1.53
N ASN A 426 16.93 1.80 -2.01
CA ASN A 426 16.82 0.88 -3.15
C ASN A 426 17.16 1.57 -4.49
N THR A 427 18.43 1.58 -4.88
CA THR A 427 18.91 2.26 -6.10
C THR A 427 18.33 1.63 -7.38
N ASN A 428 18.12 0.31 -7.40
CA ASN A 428 17.47 -0.37 -8.52
C ASN A 428 16.03 0.11 -8.73
N ALA A 429 15.24 0.17 -7.64
CA ALA A 429 13.90 0.74 -7.65
C ALA A 429 13.90 2.18 -8.18
N LYS A 430 14.82 3.01 -7.65
CA LYS A 430 14.94 4.41 -8.03
C LYS A 430 15.25 4.59 -9.52
N LYS A 431 16.17 3.77 -10.07
CA LYS A 431 16.49 3.76 -11.51
C LYS A 431 15.28 3.37 -12.35
N LEU A 432 14.56 2.32 -11.95
CA LEU A 432 13.40 1.80 -12.69
C LEU A 432 12.30 2.85 -12.90
N ILE A 433 12.07 3.73 -11.92
CA ILE A 433 11.01 4.75 -12.03
C ILE A 433 11.49 6.15 -12.33
N ARG A 434 12.79 6.33 -12.59
CA ARG A 434 13.42 7.66 -12.71
C ARG A 434 13.08 8.53 -11.49
N PHE A 435 13.31 7.96 -10.30
CA PHE A 435 12.92 8.56 -9.03
C PHE A 435 13.52 9.96 -8.88
N ASP A 436 12.63 10.92 -8.61
CA ASP A 436 12.98 12.31 -8.35
C ASP A 436 12.70 12.60 -6.86
N PHE A 437 13.77 12.51 -6.06
CA PHE A 437 13.72 12.74 -4.62
C PHE A 437 13.23 14.16 -4.28
N GLY A 438 13.64 15.16 -5.07
CA GLY A 438 13.21 16.54 -4.86
C GLY A 438 11.71 16.73 -5.09
N ARG A 439 11.17 16.12 -6.16
CA ARG A 439 9.73 16.12 -6.43
C ARG A 439 8.94 15.41 -5.33
N LEU A 440 9.43 14.27 -4.83
CA LEU A 440 8.83 13.56 -3.70
C LEU A 440 8.80 14.46 -2.45
N CYS A 441 9.95 15.01 -2.05
CA CYS A 441 10.08 15.89 -0.88
C CYS A 441 9.14 17.10 -0.97
N ASN A 442 9.02 17.71 -2.15
CA ASN A 442 8.08 18.81 -2.39
C ASN A 442 6.61 18.38 -2.34
N GLY A 443 6.31 17.14 -2.75
CA GLY A 443 5.00 16.52 -2.55
C GLY A 443 4.67 16.41 -1.07
N LYS A 444 5.55 15.77 -0.29
CA LYS A 444 5.40 15.57 1.16
C LYS A 444 5.30 16.90 1.91
N LYS A 445 6.18 17.86 1.61
CA LYS A 445 6.12 19.19 2.22
C LYS A 445 4.75 19.86 2.01
N ARG A 446 4.18 19.77 0.80
CA ARG A 446 2.84 20.33 0.53
C ARG A 446 1.75 19.58 1.30
N ALA A 447 1.83 18.25 1.34
CA ALA A 447 0.87 17.43 2.06
C ALA A 447 0.90 17.67 3.56
N PHE A 448 2.07 17.85 4.18
CA PHE A 448 2.20 18.12 5.60
C PHE A 448 1.98 19.58 5.98
N PHE A 449 2.22 20.54 5.07
CA PHE A 449 1.96 21.96 5.32
C PHE A 449 0.46 22.29 5.53
N ARG A 450 -0.44 21.36 5.18
CA ARG A 450 -1.87 21.51 5.47
C ARG A 450 -2.23 21.13 6.91
N LEU A 451 -1.37 20.38 7.59
CA LEU A 451 -1.55 19.97 8.98
C LEU A 451 -1.13 21.07 9.93
N ASP A 452 -1.83 21.16 11.05
CA ASP A 452 -1.49 22.05 12.15
C ASP A 452 -1.55 21.26 13.46
N ARG A 453 -0.44 21.23 14.18
CA ARG A 453 -0.27 20.37 15.36
C ARG A 453 -0.96 20.88 16.61
N GLY A 454 -1.55 22.08 16.55
CA GLY A 454 -2.15 22.72 17.71
C GLY A 454 -1.16 22.97 18.83
N ASP A 455 -1.65 23.00 20.06
CA ASP A 455 -0.84 23.30 21.25
C ASP A 455 -0.22 22.04 21.91
N HIS A 456 -0.61 20.84 21.46
CA HIS A 456 -0.22 19.58 22.11
C HIS A 456 1.18 19.07 21.79
N PHE A 457 1.71 19.34 20.60
CA PHE A 457 3.03 18.85 20.19
C PHE A 457 4.00 20.02 20.07
N LYS A 458 5.23 19.90 20.58
CA LYS A 458 6.24 21.00 20.54
C LYS A 458 6.88 21.17 19.16
N GLU A 459 7.20 20.06 18.51
CA GLU A 459 7.76 19.97 17.17
C GLU A 459 7.51 18.57 16.64
N THR A 460 7.23 18.49 15.34
CA THR A 460 7.03 17.23 14.63
C THR A 460 7.96 17.24 13.42
N THR A 461 8.90 16.30 13.34
CA THR A 461 9.95 16.31 12.31
C THR A 461 9.91 15.07 11.43
N ILE A 462 9.75 15.24 10.12
CA ILE A 462 9.94 14.17 9.15
C ILE A 462 11.26 14.38 8.41
N LEU A 463 12.16 13.42 8.53
CA LEU A 463 13.45 13.37 7.89
C LEU A 463 13.43 12.37 6.74
N LEU A 464 13.63 12.87 5.52
CA LEU A 464 13.75 12.07 4.31
C LEU A 464 15.21 12.03 3.90
N GLN A 465 15.75 10.84 3.61
CA GLN A 465 17.14 10.66 3.17
C GLN A 465 17.20 9.82 1.90
N ASP A 466 17.90 10.31 0.87
CA ASP A 466 18.20 9.58 -0.36
C ASP A 466 19.65 9.11 -0.34
N TYR A 467 19.88 7.81 -0.51
CA TYR A 467 21.21 7.20 -0.50
C TYR A 467 21.61 6.78 -1.92
N GLU A 468 22.83 7.07 -2.36
CA GLU A 468 23.39 6.44 -3.56
C GLU A 468 24.22 5.23 -3.15
N ASP A 469 24.04 4.11 -3.86
CA ASP A 469 24.94 2.97 -3.73
C ASP A 469 26.36 3.45 -4.02
N GLY A 470 27.30 3.18 -3.11
CA GLY A 470 28.70 3.58 -3.24
C GLY A 470 29.47 2.88 -4.38
N THR A 471 28.78 2.02 -5.15
CA THR A 471 29.34 1.27 -6.28
C THR A 471 29.40 2.16 -7.52
N GLY A 472 30.48 2.94 -7.62
CA GLY A 472 30.82 3.69 -8.83
C GLY A 472 30.87 2.78 -10.05
N ASP A 473 30.33 3.28 -11.17
CA ASP A 473 30.44 2.73 -12.53
C ASP A 473 30.30 1.20 -12.62
N PHE A 474 29.08 0.70 -12.53
CA PHE A 474 28.78 -0.57 -13.20
C PHE A 474 28.95 -0.33 -14.72
N PRO A 475 29.86 -1.04 -15.41
CA PRO A 475 29.94 -0.96 -16.86
C PRO A 475 28.59 -1.41 -17.42
N ASP A 476 28.06 -0.69 -18.41
CA ASP A 476 26.79 -0.95 -19.10
C ASP A 476 26.61 -2.44 -19.43
N ALA A 477 26.01 -3.20 -18.51
CA ALA A 477 25.82 -4.65 -18.65
C ALA A 477 24.55 -4.99 -19.46
N LEU A 478 24.03 -4.02 -20.22
CA LEU A 478 22.93 -4.19 -21.17
C LEU A 478 23.34 -3.86 -22.62
N SER A 479 24.63 -3.96 -22.96
CA SER A 479 24.97 -4.30 -24.35
C SER A 479 24.80 -5.82 -24.51
N GLU A 480 23.61 -6.25 -24.91
CA GLU A 480 23.39 -7.62 -25.37
C GLU A 480 24.44 -7.95 -26.44
N GLY A 481 25.27 -8.96 -26.15
CA GLY A 481 26.27 -9.45 -27.08
C GLY A 481 25.57 -10.09 -28.28
N GLY A 482 25.41 -9.34 -29.35
CA GLY A 482 25.24 -9.91 -30.68
C GLY A 482 26.50 -10.69 -31.03
N GLU A 483 26.36 -11.98 -31.36
CA GLU A 483 27.42 -12.75 -31.99
C GLU A 483 27.70 -12.14 -33.37
N GLU A 484 28.80 -11.40 -33.51
CA GLU A 484 29.35 -11.05 -34.81
C GLU A 484 29.95 -12.32 -35.44
N VAL A 485 29.17 -12.96 -36.32
CA VAL A 485 29.68 -13.96 -37.26
C VAL A 485 30.45 -13.22 -38.35
N GLN A 486 31.76 -13.46 -38.45
CA GLN A 486 32.53 -12.94 -39.58
C GLN A 486 32.05 -13.58 -40.90
N PRO A 487 32.13 -12.87 -42.05
CA PRO A 487 31.60 -13.34 -43.33
C PRO A 487 32.18 -14.69 -43.83
N ASP A 488 33.24 -15.20 -43.20
CA ASP A 488 33.90 -16.45 -43.57
C ASP A 488 33.48 -17.67 -42.72
N GLY A 489 32.59 -17.50 -41.74
CA GLY A 489 32.06 -18.59 -40.92
C GLY A 489 33.00 -19.12 -39.84
N SER A 490 34.09 -18.41 -39.50
CA SER A 490 34.99 -18.82 -38.42
C SER A 490 34.58 -18.29 -37.04
N THR A 491 34.64 -19.14 -36.00
CA THR A 491 34.37 -18.77 -34.59
C THR A 491 35.68 -18.64 -33.80
N LEU A 492 35.86 -17.49 -33.13
CA LEU A 492 37.02 -17.20 -32.29
C LEU A 492 36.88 -17.86 -30.90
N LYS A 493 37.71 -18.86 -30.60
CA LYS A 493 37.81 -19.45 -29.25
C LYS A 493 38.43 -18.46 -28.27
N LYS A 494 37.63 -17.90 -27.36
CA LYS A 494 38.14 -17.14 -26.19
C LYS A 494 39.01 -18.02 -25.30
N LYS A 495 40.22 -17.54 -24.97
CA LYS A 495 41.15 -18.15 -24.00
C LYS A 495 40.48 -18.26 -22.62
N ARG A 496 40.48 -19.47 -22.04
CA ARG A 496 40.11 -19.72 -20.63
C ARG A 496 41.04 -18.93 -19.71
N ARG A 497 40.49 -18.08 -18.85
CA ARG A 497 41.19 -17.54 -17.67
C ARG A 497 41.25 -18.63 -16.59
N PHE A 498 42.42 -18.77 -15.97
CA PHE A 498 42.65 -19.67 -14.84
C PHE A 498 41.95 -19.16 -13.57
N PRO A 499 41.52 -20.04 -12.65
CA PRO A 499 40.95 -19.64 -11.38
C PRO A 499 42.02 -19.00 -10.49
N LEU A 500 41.66 -17.90 -9.83
CA LEU A 500 42.47 -17.26 -8.80
C LEU A 500 42.59 -18.18 -7.57
N SER A 501 43.68 -18.04 -6.83
CA SER A 501 43.93 -18.81 -5.62
C SER A 501 42.97 -18.44 -4.49
N ARG A 502 42.66 -19.38 -3.59
CA ARG A 502 41.82 -19.15 -2.40
C ARG A 502 42.30 -18.03 -1.47
N GLU A 503 43.59 -17.65 -1.53
CA GLU A 503 44.14 -16.56 -0.74
C GLU A 503 43.84 -15.18 -1.35
N SER A 504 43.76 -15.09 -2.69
CA SER A 504 43.28 -13.88 -3.39
C SER A 504 41.77 -13.65 -3.24
N GLU A 505 40.97 -14.71 -3.04
CA GLU A 505 39.54 -14.57 -2.70
C GLU A 505 39.34 -14.08 -1.26
N LYS A 506 40.18 -14.51 -0.31
CA LYS A 506 40.12 -14.03 1.08
C LYS A 506 40.52 -12.56 1.21
N HIS A 507 41.55 -12.12 0.49
CA HIS A 507 41.98 -10.71 0.54
C HIS A 507 41.01 -9.75 -0.18
N ALA A 508 40.26 -10.24 -1.17
CA ALA A 508 39.19 -9.49 -1.82
C ALA A 508 37.91 -9.41 -0.96
N LEU A 509 37.62 -10.43 -0.14
CA LEU A 509 36.53 -10.42 0.84
C LEU A 509 36.82 -9.49 2.03
N ASP A 510 38.07 -9.40 2.48
CA ASP A 510 38.50 -8.47 3.56
C ASP A 510 38.54 -6.99 3.10
N GLU A 511 38.64 -6.72 1.79
CA GLU A 511 38.51 -5.37 1.23
C GLU A 511 37.05 -5.01 0.84
N SER A 512 36.19 -5.99 0.53
CA SER A 512 34.76 -5.74 0.25
C SER A 512 33.95 -5.44 1.50
N GLU A 513 34.33 -6.00 2.66
CA GLU A 513 33.72 -5.68 3.97
C GLU A 513 34.04 -4.26 4.47
N LYS A 514 34.93 -3.53 3.79
CA LYS A 514 35.38 -2.20 4.25
C LYS A 514 34.81 -0.99 3.53
N ARG A 515 34.05 -1.12 2.42
CA ARG A 515 33.38 0.02 1.77
C ARG A 515 32.18 -0.37 0.87
N GLU A 516 31.04 -0.73 1.45
CA GLU A 516 29.78 -0.16 0.94
C GLU A 516 29.45 1.05 1.80
N SER A 517 30.24 2.11 1.64
CA SER A 517 29.84 3.41 2.16
C SER A 517 28.74 3.92 1.24
N GLU A 518 27.49 3.60 1.53
CA GLU A 518 26.36 4.35 0.98
C GLU A 518 26.63 5.84 1.24
N ARG A 519 26.50 6.66 0.20
CA ARG A 519 26.68 8.10 0.34
C ARG A 519 25.31 8.75 0.37
N LEU A 520 25.06 9.53 1.41
CA LEU A 520 23.88 10.39 1.48
C LEU A 520 23.92 11.36 0.30
N ARG A 521 22.98 11.19 -0.62
CA ARG A 521 22.83 12.02 -1.82
C ARG A 521 22.08 13.30 -1.50
N GLY A 522 21.09 13.20 -0.62
CA GLY A 522 20.26 14.32 -0.21
C GLY A 522 19.52 14.03 1.08
N GLU A 523 19.31 15.08 1.86
CA GLU A 523 18.52 15.06 3.09
C GLU A 523 17.49 16.18 3.05
N PHE A 524 16.29 15.88 3.51
CA PHE A 524 15.21 16.84 3.56
C PHE A 524 14.45 16.74 4.88
N LYS A 525 14.43 17.84 5.62
CA LYS A 525 13.73 17.95 6.90
C LYS A 525 12.43 18.73 6.72
N ILE A 526 11.30 18.11 7.08
CA ILE A 526 9.99 18.73 7.13
C ILE A 526 9.65 18.95 8.60
N LYS A 527 9.43 20.20 8.99
CA LYS A 527 8.87 20.56 10.28
C LYS A 527 7.37 20.81 10.10
N ILE A 528 6.55 20.13 10.89
CA ILE A 528 5.09 20.35 10.96
C ILE A 528 4.79 21.28 12.13
#